data_AF-A0A434WAQ8-F1
#
_entry.id   AF-A0A434WAQ8-F1
#
_cell.length_a   1.000
_cell.length_b   1.000
_cell.length_c   1.000
_cell.angle_alpha   90.00
_cell.angle_beta   90.00
_cell.angle_gamma   90.00
#
_symmetry.space_group_name_H-M   'P 1'
#
loop_
_entity.id
_entity.type
_entity.pdbx_description
1 polymer ?
#
loop_
_entity_poly.entity_id
_entity_poly.type
_entity_poly.pdbx_seq_one_letter_code
_entity_poly.pdbx_strand_id
1 'polypeptide(L)' 'MHHPHVESPDIAKNVDKLLAEHCTGLLSMKDAIAALRKRTGTERSDADLAGLITKKAAYLGVAVVSDEH' A
#
# COMPACT_ATOMS: atom_id res chain seq x y z
N MET A 1 -6.05 24.19 -20.52
CA MET A 1 -5.70 22.76 -20.67
C MET A 1 -5.18 22.29 -19.32
N HIS A 2 -6.01 21.63 -18.50
CA HIS A 2 -5.55 20.99 -17.26
C HIS A 2 -4.56 19.91 -17.69
N HIS A 3 -3.25 20.14 -17.56
CA HIS A 3 -2.32 19.02 -17.52
C HIS A 3 -2.63 18.33 -16.19
N PRO A 4 -3.19 17.10 -16.19
CA PRO A 4 -3.29 16.35 -14.96
C PRO A 4 -1.87 16.27 -14.42
N HIS A 5 -1.71 16.49 -13.11
CA HIS A 5 -0.50 16.07 -12.42
C HIS A 5 -0.08 14.74 -13.05
N VAL A 6 1.11 14.69 -13.65
CA VAL A 6 1.87 13.46 -13.65
C VAL A 6 2.05 13.21 -12.15
N GLU A 7 1.04 12.54 -11.58
CA GLU A 7 0.92 12.25 -10.16
C GLU A 7 2.17 11.44 -9.90
N SER A 8 3.14 12.06 -9.25
CA SER A 8 4.19 11.35 -8.52
C SER A 8 3.51 10.16 -7.89
N PRO A 9 4.04 8.93 -8.02
CA PRO A 9 3.31 7.74 -7.64
C PRO A 9 2.86 7.91 -6.19
N ASP A 10 1.58 8.22 -6.00
CA ASP A 10 1.03 8.53 -4.69
C ASP A 10 0.95 7.19 -3.97
N ILE A 11 2.08 6.78 -3.37
CA ILE A 11 2.21 5.50 -2.67
C ILE A 11 1.06 5.38 -1.67
N ALA A 12 0.75 6.49 -0.99
CA ALA A 12 -0.40 6.58 -0.12
C ALA A 12 -1.73 6.24 -0.82
N LYS A 13 -2.07 6.83 -1.98
CA LYS A 13 -3.31 6.51 -2.70
C LYS A 13 -3.33 5.06 -3.17
N ASN A 14 -2.19 4.53 -3.63
CA ASN A 14 -2.09 3.14 -4.05
C ASN A 14 -2.27 2.17 -2.87
N VAL A 15 -1.72 2.48 -1.69
CA VAL A 15 -1.95 1.72 -0.44
C VAL A 15 -3.43 1.75 -0.09
N ASP A 16 -4.08 2.91 -0.16
CA ASP A 16 -5.51 3.05 0.14
C ASP A 16 -6.36 2.19 -0.79
N LYS A 17 -6.08 2.26 -2.10
CA LYS A 17 -6.75 1.46 -3.11
C LYS A 17 -6.54 -0.03 -2.89
N LEU A 18 -5.30 -0.45 -2.63
CA LEU A 18 -4.95 -1.84 -2.35
C LEU A 18 -5.71 -2.38 -1.13
N LEU A 19 -5.74 -1.61 -0.04
CA LEU A 19 -6.45 -1.99 1.18
C LEU A 19 -7.97 -1.99 0.98
N ALA A 20 -8.51 -1.05 0.21
CA ALA A 20 -9.93 -1.03 -0.14
C ALA A 20 -10.33 -2.23 -1.01
N GLU A 21 -9.48 -2.63 -1.97
CA GLU A 21 -9.68 -3.82 -2.81
C GLU A 21 -9.61 -5.11 -1.97
N HIS A 22 -8.76 -5.16 -0.95
CA HIS A 22 -8.56 -6.31 -0.06
C HIS A 22 -9.28 -6.19 1.29
N CYS A 23 -10.24 -5.27 1.44
CA CYS A 23 -10.88 -4.94 2.72
C CYS A 23 -11.61 -6.11 3.37
N THR A 24 -11.96 -7.14 2.60
CA THR A 24 -12.69 -8.33 3.04
C THR A 24 -11.81 -9.53 3.36
N GLY A 25 -10.49 -9.44 3.18
CA GLY A 25 -9.57 -10.56 3.35
C GLY A 25 -8.34 -10.21 4.20
N LEU A 26 -7.67 -11.24 4.72
CA LEU A 26 -6.36 -11.08 5.34
C LEU A 26 -5.34 -10.75 4.24
N LEU A 27 -4.77 -9.55 4.31
CA LEU A 27 -3.74 -9.11 3.38
C LEU A 27 -2.35 -9.39 4.00
N SER A 28 -1.53 -10.18 3.29
CA SER A 28 -0.15 -10.42 3.71
C SER A 28 0.72 -9.20 3.41
N MET A 29 1.55 -8.81 4.36
CA MET A 29 2.44 -7.64 4.24
C MET A 29 3.38 -7.75 3.03
N LYS A 30 3.92 -8.95 2.74
CA LYS A 30 4.80 -9.19 1.58
C LYS A 30 4.07 -8.94 0.27
N ASP A 31 2.83 -9.41 0.16
CA ASP A 31 2.01 -9.25 -1.05
C ASP A 31 1.64 -7.77 -1.27
N ALA A 32 1.27 -7.09 -0.18
CA ALA A 32 0.99 -5.66 -0.20
C ALA A 32 2.19 -4.83 -0.68
N ILE A 33 3.38 -5.12 -0.16
CA ILE A 33 4.62 -4.44 -0.55
C ILE A 33 4.97 -4.73 -2.02
N ALA A 34 4.86 -5.98 -2.46
CA ALA A 34 5.13 -6.37 -3.84
C ALA A 34 4.16 -5.69 -4.83
N ALA A 35 2.87 -5.66 -4.49
CA ALA A 35 1.85 -4.99 -5.28
C ALA A 35 2.09 -3.46 -5.34
N LEU A 36 2.48 -2.84 -4.22
CA LEU A 36 2.84 -1.43 -4.19
C LEU A 36 4.06 -1.13 -5.05
N ARG A 37 5.15 -1.89 -4.92
CA ARG A 37 6.34 -1.72 -5.77
C ARG A 37 5.98 -1.85 -7.24
N LYS A 38 5.16 -2.84 -7.61
CA LYS A 38 4.73 -3.04 -9.00
C LYS A 38 3.86 -1.89 -9.53
N ARG A 39 2.97 -1.33 -8.71
CA ARG A 39 2.07 -0.23 -9.12
C ARG A 39 2.74 1.15 -9.13
N THR A 40 3.68 1.39 -8.22
CA THR A 40 4.26 2.71 -7.96
C THR A 40 5.69 2.85 -8.49
N GLY A 41 6.40 1.75 -8.74
CA GLY A 41 7.82 1.77 -9.04
C GLY A 41 8.69 2.29 -7.89
N THR A 42 8.17 2.27 -6.64
CA THR A 42 8.88 2.84 -5.50
C THR A 42 10.12 2.02 -5.13
N GLU A 43 11.24 2.71 -4.91
CA GLU A 43 12.50 2.13 -4.44
C GLU A 43 12.62 2.14 -2.91
N ARG A 44 11.55 2.50 -2.20
CA ARG A 44 11.57 2.57 -0.74
C ARG A 44 11.77 1.20 -0.11
N SER A 45 12.41 1.21 1.05
CA SER A 45 12.62 0.02 1.86
C SER A 45 11.30 -0.56 2.33
N ASP A 46 11.29 -1.88 2.46
CA ASP A 46 10.13 -2.66 2.86
C ASP A 46 9.58 -2.23 4.22
N ALA A 47 10.44 -1.76 5.14
CA ALA A 47 10.04 -1.19 6.43
C ALA A 47 9.24 0.12 6.33
N ASP A 48 9.57 1.01 5.39
CA ASP A 48 8.81 2.26 5.15
C ASP A 48 7.43 1.92 4.57
N LEU A 49 7.41 1.03 3.59
CA LEU A 49 6.17 0.57 2.95
C LEU A 49 5.27 -0.16 3.95
N ALA A 50 5.85 -1.02 4.79
CA ALA A 50 5.16 -1.67 5.89
C ALA A 50 4.52 -0.65 6.84
N GLY A 51 5.27 0.36 7.29
CA GLY A 51 4.73 1.41 8.15
C GLY A 51 3.56 2.16 7.52
N LEU A 52 3.64 2.46 6.21
CA LEU A 52 2.55 3.11 5.47
C LEU A 52 1.31 2.23 5.34
N ILE A 53 1.49 0.95 5.02
CA ILE A 53 0.42 -0.05 4.91
C ILE A 53 -0.27 -0.19 6.26
N THR A 54 0.47 -0.45 7.34
CA THR A 54 -0.08 -0.63 8.69
C THR A 54 -0.87 0.60 9.14
N LYS A 55 -0.33 1.81 8.91
CA LYS A 55 -1.03 3.05 9.27
C LYS A 55 -2.36 3.20 8.54
N LYS A 56 -2.42 2.91 7.24
CA LYS A 56 -3.66 2.99 6.46
C LYS A 56 -4.62 1.85 6.75
N ALA A 57 -4.11 0.64 6.98
CA ALA A 57 -4.91 -0.52 7.33
C ALA A 57 -5.64 -0.26 8.65
N ALA A 58 -4.93 0.27 9.67
CA ALA A 58 -5.53 0.69 10.93
C ALA A 58 -6.60 1.79 10.74
N TYR A 59 -6.37 2.75 9.85
CA TYR A 59 -7.35 3.80 9.54
C TYR A 59 -8.62 3.26 8.86
N LEU A 60 -8.48 2.26 7.99
CA LEU A 60 -9.58 1.64 7.24
C LEU A 60 -10.24 0.46 7.99
N GLY A 61 -9.66 0.02 9.12
CA GLY A 61 -10.13 -1.16 9.85
C GLY A 61 -9.78 -2.49 9.18
N VAL A 62 -8.77 -2.51 8.31
CA VAL A 62 -8.31 -3.71 7.59
C VAL A 62 -7.26 -4.45 8.41
N ALA A 63 -7.42 -5.76 8.58
CA ALA A 63 -6.43 -6.60 9.22
C ALA A 63 -5.32 -6.99 8.23
N VAL A 64 -4.09 -6.54 8.51
CA VAL A 64 -2.88 -6.92 7.78
C VAL A 64 -2.06 -7.90 8.60
N VAL A 65 -1.58 -8.96 7.96
CA VAL A 65 -0.73 -9.96 8.59
C VAL A 65 0.72 -9.65 8.26
N SER A 66 1.49 -9.26 9.28
CA SER A 66 2.94 -9.20 9.20
C SER A 66 3.48 -10.62 9.23
N ASP A 67 3.95 -11.11 8.09
CA ASP A 67 4.65 -12.39 7.98
C ASP A 67 6.07 -12.21 8.54
N GLU A 68 6.19 -12.06 9.87
CA GLU A 68 7.45 -12.25 10.59
C GLU A 68 7.64 -13.75 10.78
N HIS A 69 8.35 -14.38 9.85
CA HIS A 69 8.87 -15.74 10.00
C HIS A 69 10.31 -15.81 9.50
#